data_AF-A0A168G7L7-F1
#
_entry.id   AF-A0A168G7L7-F1
#
_cell.length_a   1.000
_cell.length_b   1.000
_cell.length_c   1.000
_cell.angle_alpha   90.00
_cell.angle_beta   90.00
_cell.angle_gamma   90.00
#
_symmetry.space_group_name_H-M   'P 1'
#
loop_
_entity.id
_entity.type
_entity.pdbx_description
1 polymer ?
#
loop_
_entity_poly.entity_id
_entity_poly.type
_entity_poly.pdbx_seq_one_letter_code
_entity_poly.pdbx_strand_id
1 'polypeptide(L)'
;MTTNRIRPTGGPTARSTRDTAAVRHHRSNRRRTAVTFVIILAVVGLFIGKLVDIQIVRANELTDAAAQNQSNSVVTYGTRGPIVDRSGTILADTTTRYRLTTSPKNVGEFDRELAGDQTVVVSVQQAASEIGAITGQSIEQITGAVDAALAKDAASNYLA
;
A
#
# COMPACT_ATOMS: atom_id res chain seq x y z
N MET A 1 105.13 34.34 -24.33
CA MET A 1 105.13 34.46 -22.86
C MET A 1 104.83 35.92 -22.55
N THR A 2 103.61 36.24 -22.12
CA THR A 2 103.18 37.49 -21.44
C THR A 2 101.68 37.39 -21.19
N THR A 3 101.30 37.61 -19.94
CA THR A 3 99.95 37.64 -19.36
C THR A 3 99.18 38.90 -19.82
N ASN A 4 97.87 39.00 -19.51
CA ASN A 4 97.20 40.21 -18.98
C ASN A 4 95.70 40.35 -19.41
N ARG A 5 94.80 39.86 -18.53
CA ARG A 5 93.81 40.61 -17.71
C ARG A 5 92.74 41.56 -18.35
N ILE A 6 91.51 41.40 -17.80
CA ILE A 6 90.33 42.31 -17.62
C ILE A 6 89.51 42.64 -18.91
N ARG A 7 88.16 42.78 -19.01
CA ARG A 7 87.04 43.30 -18.15
C ARG A 7 85.67 43.10 -18.92
N PRO A 8 84.49 43.65 -18.54
CA PRO A 8 83.49 43.28 -17.51
C PRO A 8 82.00 43.08 -17.97
N THR A 9 81.15 42.72 -16.99
CA THR A 9 79.77 43.18 -16.68
C THR A 9 78.67 43.29 -17.74
N GLY A 10 77.54 42.62 -17.45
CA GLY A 10 76.20 43.16 -17.72
C GLY A 10 75.10 42.12 -17.89
N GLY A 11 74.17 42.02 -16.92
CA GLY A 11 72.79 41.59 -17.16
C GLY A 11 72.16 40.67 -16.11
N PRO A 12 71.20 41.16 -15.29
CA PRO A 12 70.18 40.33 -14.65
C PRO A 12 68.89 40.34 -15.50
N THR A 13 68.14 39.21 -15.54
CA THR A 13 66.71 39.16 -15.17
C THR A 13 66.06 37.80 -15.48
N ALA A 14 65.49 37.23 -14.42
CA ALA A 14 64.27 36.43 -14.34
C ALA A 14 63.95 35.44 -15.48
N ARG A 15 64.18 34.15 -15.23
CA ARG A 15 63.46 33.07 -15.92
C ARG A 15 62.30 32.60 -15.05
N SER A 16 61.11 33.00 -15.51
CA SER A 16 59.77 32.67 -15.05
C SER A 16 59.62 31.28 -14.41
N THR A 17 59.19 31.27 -13.15
CA THR A 17 58.51 30.14 -12.52
C THR A 17 57.20 29.90 -13.25
N ARG A 18 57.16 28.87 -14.09
CA ARG A 18 55.92 28.27 -14.60
C ARG A 18 56.11 26.76 -14.69
N ASP A 19 56.12 26.10 -13.55
CA ASP A 19 55.64 24.72 -13.47
C ASP A 19 54.20 24.77 -12.97
N THR A 20 53.30 25.08 -13.90
CA THR A 20 51.89 24.73 -13.81
C THR A 20 51.80 23.23 -13.59
N ALA A 21 51.41 22.83 -12.37
CA ALA A 21 50.89 21.51 -12.09
C ALA A 21 49.70 21.25 -13.03
N ALA A 22 49.96 20.62 -14.17
CA ALA A 22 48.92 20.12 -15.04
C ALA A 22 48.27 18.92 -14.32
N VAL A 23 47.22 19.21 -13.55
CA VAL A 23 46.32 18.22 -12.96
C VAL A 23 45.75 17.36 -14.08
N ARG A 24 46.38 16.23 -14.36
CA ARG A 24 45.86 15.20 -15.26
C ARG A 24 44.95 14.26 -14.48
N HIS A 25 43.74 14.72 -14.16
CA HIS A 25 42.67 13.84 -13.68
C HIS A 25 41.41 14.01 -14.53
N HIS A 26 41.38 13.39 -15.72
CA HIS A 26 40.14 13.36 -16.51
C HIS A 26 39.89 12.06 -17.30
N ARG A 27 40.64 10.98 -17.04
CA ARG A 27 40.40 9.66 -17.67
C ARG A 27 39.79 8.62 -16.73
N SER A 28 39.99 8.73 -15.41
CA SER A 28 39.46 7.78 -14.42
C SER A 28 37.96 7.94 -14.16
N ASN A 29 37.41 9.15 -14.23
CA ASN A 29 35.98 9.39 -13.97
C ASN A 29 35.10 8.89 -15.12
N ARG A 30 35.53 9.05 -16.38
CA ARG A 30 34.71 8.67 -17.56
C ARG A 30 34.48 7.17 -17.66
N ARG A 31 35.47 6.35 -17.29
CA ARG A 31 35.32 4.88 -17.19
C ARG A 31 34.38 4.48 -16.06
N ARG A 32 34.49 5.12 -14.89
CA ARG A 32 33.60 4.83 -13.75
C ARG A 32 32.15 5.20 -14.07
N THR A 33 31.90 6.38 -14.64
CA THR A 33 30.57 6.79 -15.09
C THR A 33 29.99 5.84 -16.14
N ALA A 34 30.80 5.40 -17.11
CA ALA A 34 30.36 4.43 -18.12
C ALA A 34 30.00 3.08 -17.50
N VAL A 35 30.80 2.59 -16.56
CA VAL A 35 30.52 1.33 -15.83
C VAL A 35 29.23 1.45 -15.02
N THR A 36 29.02 2.55 -14.30
CA THR A 36 27.77 2.80 -13.56
C THR A 36 26.55 2.79 -14.48
N PHE A 37 26.66 3.45 -15.65
CA PHE A 37 25.58 3.45 -16.64
C PHE A 37 25.25 2.05 -17.17
N VAL A 38 26.26 1.23 -17.47
CA VAL A 38 26.06 -0.15 -17.91
C VAL A 38 25.38 -0.98 -16.83
N ILE A 39 25.75 -0.81 -15.56
CA ILE A 39 25.12 -1.52 -14.44
C ILE A 39 23.65 -1.11 -14.32
N ILE A 40 23.35 0.20 -14.38
CA ILE A 40 21.96 0.69 -14.34
C ILE A 40 21.15 0.12 -15.51
N LEU A 41 21.70 0.15 -16.73
CA LEU A 41 21.02 -0.41 -17.91
C LEU A 41 20.80 -1.93 -17.76
N ALA A 42 21.74 -2.66 -17.19
CA ALA A 42 21.57 -4.08 -16.92
C ALA A 42 20.44 -4.35 -15.91
N VAL A 43 20.35 -3.54 -14.84
CA VAL A 43 19.26 -3.63 -13.85
C VAL A 43 17.91 -3.29 -14.48
N VAL A 44 17.84 -2.23 -15.29
CA VAL A 44 16.62 -1.86 -16.03
C VAL A 44 16.22 -2.97 -17.00
N GLY A 45 17.17 -3.54 -17.74
CA GLY A 45 16.93 -4.67 -18.64
C GLY A 45 16.40 -5.90 -17.91
N LEU A 46 16.91 -6.19 -16.71
CA LEU A 46 16.39 -7.27 -15.86
C LEU A 46 14.92 -7.01 -15.47
N PHE A 47 14.57 -5.80 -15.08
CA PHE A 47 13.18 -5.44 -14.78
C PHE A 47 12.28 -5.58 -16.00
N ILE A 48 12.71 -5.12 -17.17
CA ILE A 48 11.95 -5.29 -18.42
C ILE A 48 11.74 -6.77 -18.75
N GLY A 49 12.79 -7.59 -18.65
CA GLY A 49 12.67 -9.04 -18.86
C GLY A 49 11.71 -9.70 -17.87
N LYS A 50 11.74 -9.31 -16.59
CA LYS A 50 10.79 -9.77 -15.57
C LYS A 50 9.35 -9.34 -15.88
N LEU A 51 9.15 -8.13 -16.38
CA LEU A 51 7.82 -7.66 -16.79
C LEU A 51 7.29 -8.50 -17.96
N VAL A 52 8.12 -8.78 -18.96
CA VAL A 52 7.75 -9.64 -20.10
C VAL A 52 7.41 -11.07 -19.64
N ASP A 53 8.18 -11.66 -18.72
CA ASP A 53 7.87 -12.98 -18.14
C ASP A 53 6.48 -12.98 -17.47
N ILE A 54 6.20 -11.99 -16.61
CA ILE A 54 4.92 -11.90 -15.90
C ILE A 54 3.76 -11.61 -16.86
N GLN A 55 3.95 -10.72 -17.84
CA GLN A 55 2.87 -10.20 -18.68
C GLN A 55 2.63 -10.97 -19.98
N ILE A 56 3.62 -11.70 -20.52
CA ILE A 56 3.46 -12.43 -21.79
C ILE A 56 3.45 -13.93 -21.55
N VAL A 57 4.37 -14.45 -20.73
CA VAL A 57 4.50 -15.89 -20.51
C VAL A 57 3.47 -16.38 -19.49
N ARG A 58 3.36 -15.69 -18.35
CA ARG A 58 2.51 -16.12 -17.23
C ARG A 58 1.14 -15.46 -17.18
N ALA A 59 0.83 -14.53 -18.09
CA ALA A 59 -0.42 -13.78 -18.03
C ALA A 59 -1.65 -14.67 -18.09
N ASN A 60 -1.62 -15.76 -18.86
CA ASN A 60 -2.74 -16.69 -18.95
C ASN A 60 -2.95 -17.41 -17.60
N GLU A 61 -1.89 -17.93 -16.98
CA GLU A 61 -1.96 -18.61 -15.68
C GLU A 61 -2.40 -17.66 -14.55
N LEU A 62 -1.92 -16.41 -14.53
CA LEU A 62 -2.34 -15.41 -13.55
C LEU A 62 -3.77 -14.92 -13.78
N THR A 63 -4.21 -14.84 -15.04
CA THR A 63 -5.59 -14.46 -15.37
C THR A 63 -6.56 -15.57 -14.96
N ASP A 64 -6.21 -16.83 -15.19
CA ASP A 64 -7.00 -17.99 -14.78
C ASP A 64 -7.07 -18.12 -13.24
N ALA A 65 -5.93 -17.91 -12.55
CA ALA A 65 -5.90 -17.87 -11.09
C ALA A 65 -6.68 -16.66 -10.51
N ALA A 66 -6.63 -15.50 -11.18
CA ALA A 66 -7.42 -14.34 -10.78
C ALA A 66 -8.92 -14.58 -11.00
N ALA A 67 -9.31 -15.20 -12.13
CA ALA A 67 -10.70 -15.56 -12.39
C ALA A 67 -11.27 -16.50 -11.32
N GLN A 68 -10.48 -17.50 -10.89
CA GLN A 68 -10.88 -18.41 -9.81
C GLN A 68 -11.01 -17.72 -8.44
N ASN A 69 -10.17 -16.72 -8.16
CA ASN A 69 -10.22 -15.99 -6.88
C ASN A 69 -11.25 -14.85 -6.85
N GLN A 70 -11.64 -14.31 -8.00
CA GLN A 70 -12.59 -13.20 -8.09
C GLN A 70 -14.05 -13.67 -8.26
N SER A 71 -14.28 -14.81 -8.92
CA SER A 71 -15.63 -15.29 -9.22
C SER A 71 -16.06 -16.39 -8.25
N ASN A 72 -16.58 -15.99 -7.09
CA ASN A 72 -17.26 -16.92 -6.20
C ASN A 72 -18.75 -16.99 -6.55
N SER A 73 -19.22 -18.14 -7.03
CA SER A 73 -20.65 -18.37 -7.22
C SER A 73 -21.33 -18.49 -5.84
N VAL A 74 -22.20 -17.54 -5.50
CA VAL A 74 -23.03 -17.62 -4.30
C VAL A 74 -24.38 -18.22 -4.71
N VAL A 75 -24.75 -19.33 -4.08
CA VAL A 75 -26.08 -19.92 -4.28
C VAL A 75 -27.11 -19.00 -3.64
N THR A 76 -27.99 -18.42 -4.47
CA THR A 76 -29.17 -17.72 -3.96
C THR A 76 -30.24 -18.75 -3.62
N TYR A 77 -30.51 -18.92 -2.33
CA TYR A 77 -31.58 -19.79 -1.86
C TYR A 77 -32.94 -19.14 -2.13
N GLY A 78 -33.83 -19.90 -2.78
CA GLY A 78 -35.23 -19.51 -2.91
C GLY A 78 -36.01 -19.75 -1.61
N THR A 79 -37.01 -18.90 -1.36
CA THR A 79 -37.94 -19.10 -0.24
C THR A 79 -38.83 -20.31 -0.51
N ARG A 80 -38.97 -21.21 0.47
CA ARG A 80 -39.90 -22.34 0.39
C ARG A 80 -41.34 -21.83 0.49
N GLY A 81 -42.26 -22.44 -0.26
CA GLY A 81 -43.69 -22.15 -0.14
C GLY A 81 -44.26 -22.48 1.26
N PRO A 82 -45.28 -21.74 1.72
CA PRO A 82 -45.91 -21.98 3.00
C PRO A 82 -46.62 -23.35 3.04
N ILE A 83 -46.70 -23.95 4.21
CA ILE A 83 -47.50 -25.17 4.45
C ILE A 83 -48.91 -24.74 4.80
N VAL A 84 -49.90 -25.21 4.04
CA VAL A 84 -51.32 -24.92 4.28
C VAL A 84 -52.09 -26.18 4.67
N ASP A 85 -53.16 -26.01 5.44
CA ASP A 85 -54.12 -27.07 5.73
C ASP A 85 -55.16 -27.24 4.59
N ARG A 86 -56.16 -28.12 4.78
CA ARG A 86 -57.21 -28.38 3.77
C ARG A 86 -58.10 -27.16 3.50
N SER A 87 -58.25 -26.27 4.46
CA SER A 87 -58.98 -25.00 4.36
C SER A 87 -58.14 -23.86 3.78
N GLY A 88 -56.84 -24.06 3.58
CA GLY A 88 -55.91 -23.03 3.10
C GLY A 88 -55.27 -22.19 4.21
N THR A 89 -55.44 -22.56 5.48
CA THR A 89 -54.82 -21.86 6.61
C THR A 89 -53.33 -22.19 6.69
N ILE A 90 -52.49 -21.16 6.80
CA ILE A 90 -51.03 -21.29 6.88
C ILE A 90 -50.62 -21.84 8.25
N LEU A 91 -49.87 -22.94 8.25
CA LEU A 91 -49.32 -23.59 9.44
C LEU A 91 -47.83 -23.27 9.65
N ALA A 92 -47.10 -23.04 8.57
CA ALA A 92 -45.68 -22.70 8.61
C ALA A 92 -45.29 -21.87 7.39
N ASP A 93 -44.49 -20.83 7.61
CA ASP A 93 -43.98 -19.93 6.58
C ASP A 93 -42.49 -19.63 6.80
N THR A 94 -41.82 -19.17 5.73
CA THR A 94 -40.40 -18.84 5.75
C THR A 94 -40.23 -17.32 5.76
N THR A 95 -39.47 -16.79 6.72
CA THR A 95 -39.18 -15.35 6.81
C THR A 95 -37.67 -15.10 6.75
N THR A 96 -37.25 -14.14 5.93
CA THR A 96 -35.86 -13.71 5.85
C THR A 96 -35.52 -12.85 7.06
N ARG A 97 -34.51 -13.27 7.82
CA ARG A 97 -33.99 -12.52 8.97
C ARG A 97 -32.57 -12.06 8.69
N TYR A 98 -32.33 -10.77 8.89
CA TYR A 98 -31.00 -10.19 8.84
C TYR A 98 -30.40 -10.18 10.24
N ARG A 99 -29.13 -10.59 10.34
CA ARG A 99 -28.35 -10.52 11.57
C ARG A 99 -27.13 -9.65 11.30
N LEU A 100 -27.03 -8.56 12.03
CA LEU A 100 -25.85 -7.72 12.05
C LEU A 100 -24.83 -8.36 12.99
N THR A 101 -23.58 -8.45 12.56
CA THR A 101 -22.46 -8.90 13.39
C THR A 101 -21.32 -7.92 13.19
N THR A 102 -20.61 -7.61 14.28
CA THR A 102 -19.39 -6.83 14.22
C THR A 102 -18.29 -7.53 14.98
N SER A 103 -17.05 -7.12 14.72
CA SER A 103 -15.85 -7.59 15.38
C SER A 103 -15.54 -6.66 16.55
N PRO A 104 -15.74 -7.09 17.82
CA PRO A 104 -15.62 -6.22 18.99
C PRO A 104 -14.29 -5.50 19.07
N LYS A 105 -13.19 -6.18 18.73
CA LYS A 105 -11.83 -5.60 18.78
C LYS A 105 -11.61 -4.42 17.82
N ASN A 106 -12.47 -4.27 16.80
CA ASN A 106 -12.38 -3.21 15.80
C ASN A 106 -13.40 -2.08 16.06
N VAL A 107 -14.14 -2.15 17.17
CA VAL A 107 -15.09 -1.09 17.53
C VAL A 107 -14.30 0.09 18.10
N GLY A 108 -14.33 1.20 17.37
CA GLY A 108 -13.63 2.43 17.73
C GLY A 108 -14.18 3.60 16.92
N GLU A 109 -13.60 4.79 17.13
CA GLU A 109 -13.90 5.95 16.31
C GLU A 109 -13.44 5.71 14.88
N PHE A 110 -14.21 6.21 13.91
CA PHE A 110 -13.89 6.07 12.51
C PHE A 110 -14.25 7.33 11.71
N ASP A 111 -13.51 7.53 10.63
CA ASP A 111 -13.76 8.60 9.68
C ASP A 111 -14.90 8.20 8.74
N ARG A 112 -15.90 9.07 8.63
CA ARG A 112 -17.01 8.92 7.68
C ARG A 112 -16.94 10.05 6.66
N GLU A 113 -16.87 9.68 5.39
CA GLU A 113 -17.04 10.62 4.28
C GLU A 113 -18.52 10.97 4.10
N LEU A 114 -18.82 12.26 4.04
CA LEU A 114 -20.11 12.80 3.67
C LEU A 114 -20.06 13.40 2.27
N ALA A 115 -21.23 13.65 1.70
CA ALA A 115 -21.35 14.31 0.40
C ALA A 115 -20.59 15.65 0.39
N GLY A 116 -19.72 15.83 -0.61
CA GLY A 116 -18.92 17.05 -0.78
C GLY A 116 -17.53 17.01 -0.16
N ASP A 117 -16.88 15.84 -0.12
CA ASP A 117 -15.47 15.67 0.28
C ASP A 117 -15.18 16.06 1.75
N GLN A 118 -16.21 16.04 2.59
CA GLN A 118 -16.07 16.28 4.03
C GLN A 118 -15.91 14.96 4.78
N THR A 119 -14.88 14.87 5.60
CA THR A 119 -14.66 13.76 6.52
C THR A 119 -15.05 14.17 7.93
N VAL A 120 -15.89 13.38 8.59
CA VAL A 120 -16.30 13.59 9.98
C VAL A 120 -15.90 12.38 10.81
N VAL A 121 -15.24 12.63 11.95
CA VAL A 121 -14.96 11.60 12.94
C VAL A 121 -16.26 11.23 13.64
N VAL A 122 -16.67 9.97 13.53
CA VAL A 122 -17.87 9.43 14.18
C VAL A 122 -17.45 8.67 15.44
N SER A 123 -17.99 9.08 16.58
CA SER A 123 -17.79 8.38 17.85
C SER A 123 -18.58 7.07 17.89
N VAL A 124 -18.13 6.13 18.72
CA VAL A 124 -18.83 4.85 18.95
C VAL A 124 -20.26 5.09 19.45
N GLN A 125 -20.47 6.09 20.31
CA GLN A 125 -21.79 6.44 20.85
C GLN A 125 -22.73 6.97 19.76
N GLN A 126 -22.22 7.81 18.84
CA GLN A 126 -23.00 8.28 17.71
C GLN A 126 -23.37 7.12 16.78
N ALA A 127 -22.41 6.26 16.44
CA ALA A 127 -22.67 5.09 15.61
C ALA A 127 -23.67 4.11 16.28
N ALA A 128 -23.55 3.87 17.58
CA ALA A 128 -24.48 3.05 18.34
C ALA A 128 -25.90 3.65 18.37
N SER A 129 -26.03 4.98 18.46
CA SER A 129 -27.32 5.67 18.38
C SER A 129 -27.99 5.48 17.00
N GLU A 130 -27.22 5.65 15.93
CA GLU A 130 -27.70 5.45 14.55
C GLU A 130 -28.14 4.00 14.30
N ILE A 131 -27.35 3.02 14.77
CA ILE A 131 -27.68 1.60 14.67
C ILE A 131 -28.90 1.26 15.54
N GLY A 132 -28.98 1.81 16.74
CA GLY A 132 -30.09 1.63 17.68
C GLY A 132 -31.41 2.14 17.10
N ALA A 133 -31.40 3.28 16.41
CA ALA A 133 -32.57 3.83 15.73
C ALA A 133 -33.12 2.90 14.62
N ILE A 134 -32.26 2.14 13.95
CA ILE A 134 -32.66 1.20 12.89
C ILE A 134 -33.10 -0.15 13.48
N THR A 135 -32.39 -0.63 14.49
CA THR A 135 -32.59 -1.98 15.07
C THR A 135 -33.60 -2.01 16.22
N GLY A 136 -33.97 -0.86 16.76
CA GLY A 136 -34.82 -0.73 17.96
C GLY A 136 -34.09 -1.02 19.27
N GLN A 137 -32.76 -1.07 19.26
CA GLN A 137 -31.94 -1.31 20.46
C GLN A 137 -31.50 0.01 21.11
N SER A 138 -31.29 -0.01 22.43
CA SER A 138 -30.69 1.13 23.12
C SER A 138 -29.18 1.17 22.90
N ILE A 139 -28.57 2.36 23.08
CA ILE A 139 -27.12 2.53 22.96
C ILE A 139 -26.40 1.61 23.95
N GLU A 140 -26.89 1.53 25.19
CA GLU A 140 -26.31 0.71 26.25
C GLU A 140 -26.38 -0.79 25.94
N GLN A 141 -27.43 -1.24 25.24
CA GLN A 141 -27.53 -2.63 24.79
C GLN A 141 -26.45 -2.97 23.76
N ILE A 142 -26.18 -2.03 22.84
CA ILE A 142 -25.18 -2.23 21.78
C ILE A 142 -23.77 -2.16 22.35
N THR A 143 -23.44 -1.11 23.10
CA THR A 143 -22.09 -0.95 23.68
C THR A 143 -21.84 -2.00 24.75
N GLY A 144 -22.84 -2.32 25.58
CA GLY A 144 -22.73 -3.37 26.59
C GLY A 144 -22.48 -4.76 26.00
N ALA A 145 -23.04 -5.08 24.82
CA ALA A 145 -22.75 -6.32 24.12
C ALA A 145 -21.29 -6.39 23.61
N VAL A 146 -20.76 -5.27 23.12
CA VAL A 146 -19.35 -5.14 22.70
C VAL A 146 -18.42 -5.30 23.90
N ASP A 147 -18.69 -4.57 24.99
CA ASP A 147 -17.87 -4.62 26.20
C ASP A 147 -17.88 -6.02 26.84
N ALA A 148 -19.04 -6.67 26.88
CA ALA A 148 -19.17 -8.04 27.39
C ALA A 148 -18.39 -9.06 26.53
N ALA A 149 -18.32 -8.84 25.21
CA ALA A 149 -17.51 -9.68 24.32
C ALA A 149 -16.01 -9.45 24.53
N LEU A 150 -15.58 -8.19 24.64
CA LEU A 150 -14.18 -7.83 24.91
C LEU A 150 -13.70 -8.29 26.29
N ALA A 151 -14.59 -8.27 27.29
CA ALA A 151 -14.30 -8.77 28.64
C ALA A 151 -14.06 -10.29 28.66
N LYS A 152 -14.70 -11.04 27.75
CA LYS A 152 -14.44 -12.49 27.58
C LYS A 152 -13.18 -12.74 26.77
N ASP A 153 -12.99 -12.00 25.69
CA ASP A 153 -11.81 -12.09 24.82
C ASP A 153 -11.56 -10.76 24.10
N ALA A 154 -10.45 -10.09 24.45
CA ALA A 154 -10.03 -8.83 23.85
C ALA A 154 -9.69 -8.97 22.35
N ALA A 155 -9.40 -10.17 21.86
CA ALA A 155 -9.09 -10.45 20.45
C ALA A 155 -10.29 -10.98 19.65
N SER A 156 -11.50 -10.98 20.22
CA SER A 156 -12.68 -11.54 19.56
C SER A 156 -13.00 -10.84 18.24
N ASN A 157 -13.24 -11.65 17.21
CA ASN A 157 -13.68 -11.20 15.88
C ASN A 157 -15.20 -11.21 15.71
N TYR A 158 -15.94 -11.73 16.69
CA TYR A 158 -17.38 -11.96 16.57
C TYR A 158 -18.10 -11.53 17.84
N LEU A 159 -19.15 -10.73 17.68
CA LEU A 159 -20.18 -10.58 18.70
C LEU A 159 -20.95 -11.91 18.82
N ALA A 160 -20.90 -12.50 20.01
CA ALA A 160 -21.65 -13.71 20.37
C ALA A 160 -23.09 -13.39 20.76
#